data_AF-A0A1B3ZAA2-F1
#
_entry.id   AF-A0A1B3ZAA2-F1
#
_cell.length_a   1.000
_cell.length_b   1.000
_cell.length_c   1.000
_cell.angle_alpha   90.00
_cell.angle_beta   90.00
_cell.angle_gamma   90.00
#
_symmetry.space_group_name_H-M   'P 1'
#
loop_
_entity.id
_entity.type
_entity.pdbx_description
1 polymer ?
#
loop_
_entity_poly.entity_id
_entity_poly.type
_entity_poly.pdbx_seq_one_letter_code
_entity_poly.pdbx_strand_id
1 'polypeptide(L)'
;MFHQADLFDQIKHAPQAAAPRPIALPDLVERVSQASRRPRYVFLILNLIAKAAGENGSLGPYVRSEADQVPVRDWLCQALVPLAHRDCRRTAMIAAVRSELMAKADASENAGDLAQQQNEEIEARILRSGRTNVSRAVSDLVRAGLLHRHYQGYRVDHPNRGAQREAVYTIAADVRLALAGAC
;
A
#
# COMPACT_ATOMS: atom_id res chain seq x y z
N MET A 1 18.80 25.13 -47.99
CA MET A 1 19.35 25.00 -46.63
C MET A 1 18.22 25.30 -45.66
N PHE A 2 17.80 24.34 -44.84
CA PHE A 2 16.80 24.57 -43.80
C PHE A 2 17.54 24.89 -42.50
N HIS A 3 17.52 26.17 -42.09
CA HIS A 3 17.97 26.57 -40.76
C HIS A 3 16.81 26.33 -39.80
N GLN A 4 16.92 25.28 -38.98
CA GLN A 4 16.02 25.03 -37.87
C GLN A 4 16.67 25.69 -36.65
N ALA A 5 16.19 26.88 -36.27
CA ALA A 5 16.66 27.57 -35.07
C ALA A 5 16.34 26.73 -33.82
N ASP A 6 17.29 26.70 -32.90
CA ASP A 6 17.33 25.90 -31.68
C ASP A 6 16.06 26.02 -30.83
N LEU A 7 15.14 25.06 -31.01
CA LEU A 7 13.96 24.88 -30.17
C LEU A 7 14.33 24.49 -28.72
N PHE A 8 15.60 24.12 -28.50
CA PHE A 8 16.11 23.65 -27.21
C PHE A 8 16.71 24.76 -26.33
N ASP A 9 16.98 25.96 -26.88
CA ASP A 9 17.52 27.09 -26.10
C ASP A 9 16.45 27.80 -25.24
N GLN A 10 15.18 27.43 -25.41
CA GLN A 10 14.06 28.01 -24.66
C GLN A 10 13.62 27.22 -23.43
N ILE A 11 14.39 26.21 -23.00
CA ILE A 11 14.19 25.60 -21.67
C ILE A 11 14.75 26.57 -20.62
N LYS A 12 14.05 27.69 -20.45
CA LYS A 12 14.19 28.58 -19.31
C LYS A 12 14.08 27.70 -18.07
N HIS A 13 15.12 27.78 -17.23
CA HIS A 13 15.22 27.08 -15.95
C HIS A 13 13.84 26.97 -15.29
N ALA A 14 13.38 25.74 -15.10
CA ALA A 14 12.25 25.49 -14.22
C ALA A 14 12.55 26.20 -12.89
N PRO A 15 11.57 26.92 -12.30
CA PRO A 15 11.80 27.60 -11.03
C PRO A 15 12.38 26.57 -10.05
N GLN A 16 13.53 26.88 -9.46
CA GLN A 16 14.09 26.08 -8.37
C GLN A 16 12.97 25.89 -7.36
N ALA A 17 12.51 24.64 -7.22
CA ALA A 17 11.46 24.30 -6.27
C ALA A 17 11.92 24.81 -4.91
N ALA A 18 11.20 25.80 -4.35
CA ALA A 18 11.49 26.34 -3.04
C ALA A 18 11.68 25.17 -2.07
N ALA A 19 12.75 25.22 -1.27
CA ALA A 19 13.00 24.19 -0.27
C ALA A 19 11.70 23.95 0.52
N PRO A 20 11.19 22.70 0.55
CA PRO A 20 9.88 22.45 1.12
C PRO A 20 9.89 22.91 2.58
N ARG A 21 8.87 23.68 2.98
CA ARG A 21 8.71 24.06 4.38
C ARG A 21 8.68 22.79 5.22
N PRO A 22 9.42 22.75 6.35
CA PRO A 22 9.36 21.60 7.25
C PRO A 22 7.91 21.43 7.70
N ILE A 23 7.33 20.28 7.35
CA ILE A 23 5.98 19.91 7.77
C ILE A 23 6.10 19.35 9.18
N ALA A 24 5.27 19.81 10.11
CA ALA A 24 5.21 19.21 11.43
C ALA A 24 4.29 17.99 11.43
N LEU A 25 4.48 17.08 12.39
CA LEU A 25 3.61 15.92 12.56
C LEU A 25 2.10 16.26 12.62
N PRO A 26 1.65 17.33 13.31
CA PRO A 26 0.24 17.73 13.32
C PRO A 26 -0.30 18.05 11.92
N ASP A 27 0.49 18.70 11.07
CA ASP A 27 0.08 19.06 9.71
C ASP A 27 -0.12 17.81 8.83
N LEU A 28 0.68 16.76 9.05
CA LEU A 28 0.50 15.46 8.39
C LEU A 28 -0.81 14.80 8.83
N VAL A 29 -1.09 14.81 10.13
CA VAL A 29 -2.33 14.25 10.69
C VAL A 29 -3.55 15.02 10.16
N GLU A 30 -3.47 16.34 10.07
CA GLU A 30 -4.51 17.18 9.50
C GLU A 30 -4.76 16.84 8.02
N ARG A 31 -3.72 16.79 7.20
CA ARG A 31 -3.84 16.43 5.77
C ARG A 31 -4.45 15.05 5.58
N VAL A 32 -4.03 14.06 6.37
CA VAL A 32 -4.60 12.71 6.31
C VAL A 32 -6.08 12.71 6.71
N SER A 33 -6.45 13.53 7.72
CA SER A 33 -7.83 13.67 8.19
C SER A 33 -8.74 14.32 7.17
N GLN A 34 -8.24 15.27 6.38
CA GLN A 34 -8.97 15.89 5.28
C GLN A 34 -9.12 14.94 4.08
N ALA A 35 -8.09 14.12 3.79
CA ALA A 35 -8.05 13.28 2.60
C ALA A 35 -8.77 11.93 2.75
N SER A 36 -9.00 11.44 3.97
CA SER A 36 -9.56 10.11 4.20
C SER A 36 -10.61 10.06 5.32
N ARG A 37 -11.63 9.24 5.11
CA ARG A 37 -12.62 8.88 6.15
C ARG A 37 -12.06 7.97 7.24
N ARG A 38 -10.84 7.45 7.07
CA ARG A 38 -10.18 6.52 8.01
C ARG A 38 -8.77 7.03 8.37
N PRO A 39 -8.64 8.23 8.95
CA PRO A 39 -7.33 8.88 9.09
C PRO A 39 -6.32 8.05 9.88
N ARG A 40 -6.75 7.40 10.96
CA ARG A 40 -5.87 6.53 11.77
C ARG A 40 -5.27 5.38 10.96
N TYR A 41 -6.10 4.73 10.13
CA TYR A 41 -5.67 3.61 9.29
C TYR A 41 -4.72 4.07 8.18
N VAL A 42 -5.03 5.20 7.54
CA VAL A 42 -4.21 5.79 6.49
C VAL A 42 -2.87 6.27 7.03
N PHE A 43 -2.87 6.96 8.18
CA PHE A 43 -1.66 7.42 8.84
C PHE A 43 -0.77 6.26 9.29
N LEU A 44 -1.36 5.17 9.79
CA LEU A 44 -0.60 3.96 10.11
C LEU A 44 0.08 3.36 8.88
N ILE A 45 -0.63 3.26 7.75
CA ILE A 45 -0.04 2.77 6.49
C ILE A 45 1.14 3.66 6.08
N LEU A 46 0.99 5.00 6.18
CA LEU A 46 2.09 5.92 5.88
C LEU A 46 3.30 5.65 6.77
N ASN A 47 3.10 5.42 8.07
CA ASN A 47 4.16 5.09 9.01
C ASN A 47 4.84 3.75 8.69
N LEU A 48 4.07 2.72 8.34
CA LEU A 48 4.61 1.41 7.94
C LEU A 48 5.47 1.54 6.67
N ILE A 49 4.99 2.30 5.68
CA ILE A 49 5.76 2.58 4.47
C ILE A 49 7.04 3.33 4.82
N ALA A 50 6.96 4.37 5.67
CA ALA A 50 8.13 5.15 6.12
C ALA A 50 9.19 4.31 6.80
N LYS A 51 8.78 3.42 7.71
CA LYS A 51 9.72 2.54 8.41
C LYS A 51 10.41 1.55 7.48
N ALA A 52 9.73 1.07 6.44
CA ALA A 52 10.29 0.08 5.51
C ALA A 52 11.02 0.69 4.31
N ALA A 53 10.79 1.97 3.97
CA ALA A 53 11.35 2.63 2.79
C ALA A 53 12.84 2.98 2.88
N GLY A 54 13.46 2.84 4.07
CA GLY A 54 14.86 3.15 4.31
C GLY A 54 15.24 4.60 3.98
N GLU A 55 16.54 4.85 3.78
CA GLU A 55 17.09 6.19 3.56
C GLU A 55 16.61 6.84 2.25
N ASN A 56 16.40 6.01 1.22
CA ASN A 56 15.97 6.45 -0.11
C ASN A 56 14.49 6.88 -0.15
N GLY A 57 13.72 6.65 0.92
CA GLY A 57 12.31 7.04 1.00
C GLY A 57 11.41 6.31 0.00
N SER A 58 11.89 5.20 -0.59
CA SER A 58 11.16 4.39 -1.56
C SER A 58 11.05 2.94 -1.09
N LEU A 59 9.85 2.39 -1.18
CA LEU A 59 9.51 1.03 -0.79
C LEU A 59 8.97 0.26 -2.01
N GLY A 60 9.69 -0.77 -2.43
CA GLY A 60 9.21 -1.77 -3.38
C GLY A 60 10.19 -2.13 -4.50
N PRO A 61 9.76 -2.97 -5.45
CA PRO A 61 8.42 -3.58 -5.53
C PRO A 61 8.17 -4.71 -4.53
N TYR A 62 9.22 -5.25 -3.93
CA TYR A 62 9.17 -6.32 -2.94
C TYR A 62 9.84 -5.87 -1.63
N VAL A 63 9.37 -6.44 -0.52
CA VAL A 63 9.98 -6.30 0.81
C VAL A 63 10.62 -7.64 1.15
N ARG A 64 11.86 -7.61 1.65
CA ARG A 64 12.53 -8.82 2.12
C ARG A 64 11.92 -9.24 3.46
N SER A 65 11.37 -10.44 3.50
CA SER A 65 11.06 -11.19 4.73
C SER A 65 12.15 -12.24 4.95
N GLU A 66 12.24 -12.81 6.15
CA GLU A 66 13.31 -13.77 6.53
C GLU A 66 13.43 -14.97 5.57
N ALA A 67 12.31 -15.39 4.97
CA ALA A 67 12.27 -16.53 4.05
C ALA A 67 11.97 -16.16 2.58
N ASP A 68 11.34 -15.01 2.31
CA ASP A 68 10.74 -14.70 1.00
C ASP A 68 10.76 -13.22 0.63
N GLN A 69 10.64 -12.93 -0.67
CA GLN A 69 10.31 -11.60 -1.18
C GLN A 69 8.80 -11.43 -1.32
N VAL A 70 8.22 -10.57 -0.50
CA VAL A 70 6.77 -10.34 -0.48
C VAL A 70 6.45 -9.03 -1.21
N PRO A 71 5.48 -9.00 -2.15
CA PRO A 71 5.05 -7.77 -2.78
C PRO A 71 4.63 -6.74 -1.73
N VAL A 72 4.99 -5.47 -1.91
CA VAL A 72 4.74 -4.40 -0.91
C VAL A 72 3.28 -4.36 -0.45
N ARG A 73 2.33 -4.58 -1.36
CA ARG A 73 0.91 -4.56 -1.01
C ARG A 73 0.53 -5.71 -0.07
N ASP A 74 1.09 -6.88 -0.30
CA ASP A 74 0.81 -8.07 0.51
C ASP A 74 1.50 -7.98 1.86
N TRP A 75 2.74 -7.49 1.86
CA TRP A 75 3.46 -7.17 3.09
C TRP A 75 2.67 -6.17 3.97
N LEU A 76 2.13 -5.09 3.38
CA LEU A 76 1.27 -4.16 4.13
C LEU A 76 0.00 -4.83 4.66
N CYS A 77 -0.61 -5.76 3.91
CA CYS A 77 -1.78 -6.50 4.39
C CYS A 77 -1.43 -7.36 5.60
N GLN A 78 -0.30 -8.08 5.55
CA GLN A 78 0.21 -8.93 6.62
C GLN A 78 0.56 -8.11 7.88
N ALA A 79 1.27 -6.99 7.71
CA ALA A 79 1.62 -6.09 8.83
C ALA A 79 0.40 -5.52 9.57
N LEU A 80 -0.76 -5.43 8.90
CA LEU A 80 -2.00 -4.92 9.46
C LEU A 80 -2.89 -6.00 10.09
N VAL A 81 -2.56 -7.29 9.93
CA VAL A 81 -3.32 -8.42 10.48
C VAL A 81 -3.54 -8.33 12.00
N PRO A 82 -2.53 -7.98 12.84
CA PRO A 82 -2.71 -7.87 14.29
C PRO A 82 -3.84 -6.91 14.70
N LEU A 83 -4.01 -5.82 13.97
CA LEU A 83 -5.05 -4.82 14.24
C LEU A 83 -6.44 -5.30 13.82
N ALA A 84 -6.50 -6.15 12.80
CA ALA A 84 -7.74 -6.65 12.26
C ALA A 84 -8.38 -7.73 13.16
N HIS A 85 -7.62 -8.38 14.05
CA HIS A 85 -8.14 -9.39 14.98
C HIS A 85 -9.24 -8.88 15.92
N ARG A 86 -9.27 -7.56 16.19
CA ARG A 86 -10.29 -6.92 17.03
C ARG A 86 -11.51 -6.41 16.25
N ASP A 87 -11.53 -6.59 14.93
CA ASP A 87 -12.59 -6.06 14.06
C ASP A 87 -13.78 -7.02 14.00
N CYS A 88 -14.94 -6.59 14.51
CA CYS A 88 -16.19 -7.38 14.49
C CYS A 88 -16.57 -7.84 13.06
N ARG A 89 -16.26 -7.03 12.03
CA ARG A 89 -16.50 -7.38 10.63
C ARG A 89 -15.59 -8.51 10.17
N ARG A 90 -14.35 -8.57 10.68
CA ARG A 90 -13.42 -9.67 10.39
C ARG A 90 -13.91 -10.96 11.04
N THR A 91 -14.34 -10.89 12.30
CA THR A 91 -14.94 -12.05 12.99
C THR A 91 -16.15 -12.59 12.24
N ALA A 92 -17.05 -11.70 11.78
CA ALA A 92 -18.22 -12.09 10.98
C ALA A 92 -17.83 -12.72 9.63
N MET A 93 -16.82 -12.18 8.93
CA MET A 93 -16.30 -12.78 7.71
C MET A 93 -15.76 -14.19 7.95
N ILE A 94 -14.94 -14.37 8.99
CA ILE A 94 -14.37 -15.66 9.35
C ILE A 94 -15.51 -16.66 9.63
N ALA A 95 -16.50 -16.27 10.43
CA ALA A 95 -17.66 -17.11 10.71
C ALA A 95 -18.43 -17.50 9.44
N ALA A 96 -18.62 -16.57 8.50
CA ALA A 96 -19.28 -16.83 7.23
C ALA A 96 -18.50 -17.84 6.36
N VAL A 97 -17.18 -17.67 6.23
CA VAL A 97 -16.32 -18.62 5.49
C VAL A 97 -16.37 -20.01 6.11
N ARG A 98 -16.33 -20.09 7.44
CA ARG A 98 -16.46 -21.37 8.15
C ARG A 98 -17.79 -22.05 7.84
N SER A 99 -18.89 -21.30 7.89
CA SER A 99 -20.22 -21.82 7.58
C SER A 99 -20.35 -22.26 6.11
N GLU A 100 -19.78 -21.50 5.17
CA GLU A 100 -19.80 -21.84 3.74
C GLU A 100 -19.04 -23.13 3.43
N LEU A 101 -17.91 -23.36 4.11
CA LEU A 101 -17.10 -24.57 3.92
C LEU A 101 -17.72 -25.78 4.62
N MET A 102 -18.26 -25.61 5.83
CA MET A 102 -18.99 -26.70 6.51
C MET A 102 -20.22 -27.17 5.72
N ALA A 103 -20.90 -26.27 5.02
CA ALA A 103 -22.03 -26.61 4.16
C ALA A 103 -21.62 -27.38 2.88
N LYS A 104 -20.34 -27.34 2.50
CA LYS A 104 -19.79 -27.99 1.30
C LYS A 104 -18.92 -29.20 1.60
N ALA A 105 -18.57 -29.43 2.87
CA ALA A 105 -17.72 -30.53 3.29
C ALA A 105 -18.45 -31.86 3.07
N ASP A 106 -17.83 -32.77 2.33
CA ASP A 106 -18.33 -34.12 2.18
C ASP A 106 -17.96 -34.96 3.40
N ALA A 107 -18.84 -35.90 3.79
CA ALA A 107 -18.64 -36.75 4.98
C ALA A 107 -17.38 -37.65 4.93
N SER A 108 -16.70 -37.71 3.78
CA SER A 108 -15.48 -38.49 3.55
C SER A 108 -14.18 -37.69 3.71
N GLU A 109 -14.24 -36.38 3.93
CA GLU A 109 -13.04 -35.55 4.07
C GLU A 109 -12.42 -35.67 5.47
N ASN A 110 -11.10 -35.82 5.52
CA ASN A 110 -10.34 -35.88 6.76
C ASN A 110 -10.40 -34.53 7.49
N ALA A 111 -10.65 -34.56 8.80
CA ALA A 111 -10.79 -33.35 9.62
C ALA A 111 -9.56 -32.43 9.60
N GLY A 112 -8.36 -32.99 9.42
CA GLY A 112 -7.12 -32.22 9.28
C GLY A 112 -7.03 -31.44 7.97
N ASP A 113 -7.42 -32.06 6.86
CA ASP A 113 -7.37 -31.44 5.53
C ASP A 113 -8.43 -30.34 5.40
N LEU A 114 -9.62 -30.56 5.98
CA LEU A 114 -10.68 -29.55 6.09
C LEU A 114 -10.23 -28.30 6.87
N ALA A 115 -9.52 -28.48 7.99
CA ALA A 115 -9.04 -27.38 8.81
C ALA A 115 -7.98 -26.55 8.07
N GLN A 116 -7.09 -27.21 7.33
CA GLN A 116 -6.06 -26.55 6.53
C GLN A 116 -6.67 -25.74 5.38
N GLN A 117 -7.56 -26.35 4.59
CA GLN A 117 -8.28 -25.68 3.51
C GLN A 117 -9.09 -24.48 4.02
N GLN A 118 -9.72 -24.63 5.19
CA GLN A 118 -10.44 -23.54 5.82
C GLN A 118 -9.53 -22.37 6.19
N ASN A 119 -8.34 -22.63 6.75
CA ASN A 119 -7.41 -21.57 7.09
C ASN A 119 -6.91 -20.84 5.82
N GLU A 120 -6.60 -21.59 4.77
CA GLU A 120 -6.15 -21.04 3.48
C GLU A 120 -7.21 -20.14 2.82
N GLU A 121 -8.49 -20.56 2.78
CA GLU A 121 -9.55 -19.73 2.18
C GLU A 121 -9.83 -18.47 3.03
N ILE A 122 -9.79 -18.59 4.36
CA ILE A 122 -9.91 -17.44 5.27
C ILE A 122 -8.79 -16.44 4.99
N GLU A 123 -7.54 -16.90 4.94
CA GLU A 123 -6.38 -16.07 4.65
C GLU A 123 -6.49 -15.42 3.26
N ALA A 124 -6.87 -16.17 2.23
CA ALA A 124 -7.04 -15.66 0.88
C ALA A 124 -8.13 -14.57 0.79
N ARG A 125 -9.24 -14.73 1.51
CA ARG A 125 -10.34 -13.74 1.53
C ARG A 125 -9.95 -12.49 2.32
N ILE A 126 -9.21 -12.66 3.41
CA ILE A 126 -8.60 -11.57 4.18
C ILE A 126 -7.62 -10.78 3.31
N LEU A 127 -6.72 -11.46 2.60
CA LEU A 127 -5.74 -10.82 1.72
C LEU A 127 -6.43 -10.05 0.58
N ARG A 128 -7.44 -10.63 -0.07
CA ARG A 128 -8.23 -9.93 -1.11
C ARG A 128 -8.88 -8.64 -0.59
N SER A 129 -9.53 -8.70 0.57
CA SER A 129 -10.14 -7.53 1.22
C SER A 129 -9.09 -6.51 1.66
N GLY A 130 -7.98 -6.99 2.25
CA GLY A 130 -6.83 -6.21 2.67
C GLY A 130 -6.22 -5.41 1.53
N ARG A 131 -5.94 -6.05 0.39
CA ARG A 131 -5.36 -5.39 -0.80
C ARG A 131 -6.23 -4.25 -1.29
N THR A 132 -7.55 -4.41 -1.26
CA THR A 132 -8.50 -3.36 -1.64
C THR A 132 -8.46 -2.19 -0.67
N ASN A 133 -8.44 -2.46 0.64
CA ASN A 133 -8.38 -1.43 1.68
C ASN A 133 -7.05 -0.65 1.62
N VAL A 134 -5.92 -1.36 1.51
CA VAL A 134 -4.60 -0.76 1.33
C VAL A 134 -4.56 0.10 0.07
N SER A 135 -5.08 -0.39 -1.06
CA SER A 135 -5.09 0.37 -2.32
C SER A 135 -5.90 1.66 -2.22
N ARG A 136 -7.03 1.66 -1.48
CA ARG A 136 -7.82 2.88 -1.22
C ARG A 136 -7.06 3.85 -0.32
N ALA A 137 -6.51 3.38 0.80
CA ALA A 137 -5.72 4.19 1.72
C ALA A 137 -4.50 4.83 1.03
N VAL A 138 -3.76 4.05 0.24
CA VAL A 138 -2.66 4.55 -0.58
C VAL A 138 -3.14 5.59 -1.59
N SER A 139 -4.33 5.42 -2.16
CA SER A 139 -4.90 6.42 -3.08
C SER A 139 -5.25 7.72 -2.35
N ASP A 140 -5.70 7.66 -1.09
CA ASP A 140 -5.90 8.85 -0.26
C ASP A 140 -4.57 9.54 0.06
N LEU A 141 -3.51 8.78 0.38
CA LEU A 141 -2.16 9.32 0.59
C LEU A 141 -1.60 10.01 -0.65
N VAL A 142 -1.79 9.40 -1.83
CA VAL A 142 -1.38 10.00 -3.11
C VAL A 142 -2.16 11.27 -3.39
N ARG A 143 -3.48 11.28 -3.14
CA ARG A 143 -4.31 12.48 -3.32
C ARG A 143 -3.90 13.62 -2.38
N ALA A 144 -3.47 13.28 -1.16
CA ALA A 144 -2.97 14.23 -0.17
C ALA A 144 -1.54 14.73 -0.47
N GLY A 145 -0.90 14.25 -1.54
CA GLY A 145 0.48 14.61 -1.88
C GLY A 145 1.53 14.02 -0.94
N LEU A 146 1.16 13.05 -0.09
CA LEU A 146 2.05 12.48 0.93
C LEU A 146 2.88 11.31 0.38
N LEU A 147 2.45 10.74 -0.74
CA LEU A 147 3.02 9.55 -1.33
C LEU A 147 2.95 9.62 -2.86
N HIS A 148 3.97 9.12 -3.53
CA HIS A 148 3.96 8.84 -4.96
C HIS A 148 3.87 7.33 -5.18
N ARG A 149 3.08 6.92 -6.17
CA ARG A 149 2.90 5.52 -6.53
C ARG A 149 3.26 5.30 -7.98
N HIS A 150 4.20 4.41 -8.23
CA HIS A 150 4.48 3.87 -9.56
C HIS A 150 4.43 2.34 -9.54
N TYR A 151 4.60 1.73 -10.71
CA TYR A 151 4.48 0.29 -10.89
C TYR A 151 5.69 -0.23 -11.67
N GLN A 152 6.36 -1.23 -11.13
CA GLN A 152 7.52 -1.89 -11.73
C GLN A 152 7.17 -3.33 -12.12
N GLY A 153 7.77 -3.82 -13.20
CA GLY A 153 7.51 -5.16 -13.76
C GLY A 153 7.11 -5.09 -15.23
N TYR A 154 7.15 -6.24 -15.90
CA TYR A 154 6.91 -6.33 -17.34
C TYR A 154 5.43 -6.53 -17.66
N ARG A 155 4.78 -5.51 -18.22
CA ARG A 155 3.55 -5.66 -19.01
C ARG A 155 3.22 -4.42 -19.84
N VAL A 156 3.05 -4.63 -21.13
CA VAL A 156 2.66 -3.61 -22.14
C VAL A 156 1.15 -3.74 -22.38
N ASP A 157 0.46 -2.61 -22.58
CA ASP A 157 -0.96 -2.50 -22.99
C ASP A 157 -2.01 -3.16 -22.10
N HIS A 158 -2.22 -2.64 -20.89
CA HIS A 158 -3.33 -3.08 -20.04
C HIS A 158 -4.10 -1.89 -19.46
N PRO A 159 -5.45 -1.85 -19.60
CA PRO A 159 -6.26 -0.71 -19.17
C PRO A 159 -6.31 -0.55 -17.64
N ASN A 160 -6.17 -1.65 -16.88
CA ASN A 160 -6.20 -1.57 -15.42
C ASN A 160 -4.87 -1.08 -14.83
N ARG A 161 -4.98 -0.18 -13.86
CA ARG A 161 -3.85 0.34 -13.08
C ARG A 161 -3.04 -0.80 -12.46
N GLY A 162 -1.77 -0.89 -12.84
CA GLY A 162 -0.84 -1.87 -12.30
C GLY A 162 -0.93 -3.28 -12.90
N ALA A 163 -1.60 -3.52 -14.03
CA ALA A 163 -1.34 -4.57 -15.02
C ALA A 163 -0.43 -5.79 -14.65
N GLN A 164 -0.66 -6.53 -13.56
CA GLN A 164 0.32 -7.50 -12.98
C GLN A 164 1.74 -6.95 -12.70
N ARG A 165 1.90 -5.63 -12.65
CA ARG A 165 3.08 -4.93 -12.16
C ARG A 165 2.94 -4.69 -10.67
N GLU A 166 4.07 -4.75 -9.98
CA GLU A 166 4.11 -4.55 -8.55
C GLU A 166 4.26 -3.09 -8.18
N ALA A 167 3.59 -2.71 -7.09
CA ALA A 167 3.55 -1.32 -6.67
C ALA A 167 4.84 -0.92 -5.96
N VAL A 168 5.33 0.26 -6.30
CA VAL A 168 6.43 0.93 -5.59
C VAL A 168 5.90 2.25 -5.04
N TYR A 169 6.21 2.51 -3.79
CA TYR A 169 5.75 3.69 -3.05
C TYR A 169 6.92 4.57 -2.66
N THR A 170 6.86 5.85 -3.01
CA THR A 170 7.91 6.82 -2.67
C THR A 170 7.30 7.93 -1.82
N ILE A 171 7.90 8.21 -0.68
CA ILE A 171 7.40 9.20 0.29
C ILE A 171 7.88 10.58 -0.15
N ALA A 172 7.01 11.58 -0.04
CA ALA A 172 7.41 12.96 -0.29
C ALA A 172 8.52 13.39 0.70
N ALA A 173 9.50 14.16 0.22
CA ALA A 173 10.73 14.43 0.98
C ALA A 173 10.47 15.15 2.31
N ASP A 174 9.55 16.10 2.29
CA ASP A 174 9.07 16.88 3.44
C ASP A 174 8.33 16.01 4.47
N VAL A 175 7.51 15.06 4.01
CA VAL A 175 6.83 14.07 4.85
C VAL A 175 7.85 13.12 5.49
N ARG A 176 8.87 12.69 4.74
CA ARG A 176 9.93 11.81 5.26
C ARG A 176 10.69 12.48 6.39
N LEU A 177 11.07 13.76 6.23
CA LEU A 177 11.74 14.53 7.28
C LEU A 177 10.85 14.69 8.52
N ALA A 178 9.56 14.99 8.32
CA ALA A 178 8.59 15.12 9.40
C ALA A 178 8.40 13.82 10.21
N LEU A 179 8.43 12.67 9.55
CA LEU A 179 8.32 11.35 10.19
C LEU A 179 9.63 10.90 10.84
N ALA A 180 10.79 11.31 10.31
CA ALA A 180 12.10 11.00 10.88
C ALA A 180 12.36 11.76 12.19
N GLY A 181 11.91 13.00 12.31
CA GLY A 181 12.05 13.81 13.53
C GLY A 181 11.08 13.44 14.67
N ALA A 182 10.18 12.48 14.45
CA ALA A 182 9.22 12.00 15.44
C ALA A 182 9.63 10.65 16.08
N CYS A 183 10.75 10.07 15.66
CA CYS A 183 11.31 8.81 16.16
C CYS A 183 12.40 9.06 17.22
#